data_AF-A0A812V059-F1
#
_entry.id   AF-A0A812V059-F1
#
_cell.length_a   1.000
_cell.length_b   1.000
_cell.length_c   1.000
_cell.angle_alpha   90.00
_cell.angle_beta   90.00
_cell.angle_gamma   90.00
#
_symmetry.space_group_name_H-M   'P 1'
#
loop_
_entity.id
_entity.type
_entity.pdbx_description
1 polymer ?
#
loop_
_entity_poly.entity_id
_entity_poly.type
_entity_poly.pdbx_seq_one_letter_code
_entity_poly.pdbx_strand_id
1 'polypeptide(L)'
;MCICSGIGQLAHMCHSNLVDAVRPFLRLIRDKAVGTAPEAGARPAKGKKSKARLMMEQSELILELRPKRQASQAPSSGEVLTGWAALEAQFEAMATASSTEWGSTSESLWFFVGYANFKVYDFTFLVLEFLDEECDSDGVLQKVFLHVPDESLHVSRSRMALADLVDFQKRWRAVWWQLDNRQKMLDKDDFVPDVLEVLPLNPELLPVFTIWQGQAEEELRRKRSAPRRSGGGGGHDPGGPPGGSGGCKPQVAGSSRSRPEVLQVRKSRKGPAEYAAAVAAGQEDADGNDPPLLDAVDAGADDEDNESEADWEILADAAEAFAECADDEGEAGEAAQPPEVEPEPSSSVGGPGSALRDLRTAVEALASAEDLGPAEPAAVHLPSAPEPRDGPADASSRVKTVKEESFPVWRLGSIRYNPRSQTYTAFCSQHGEGCKRNRTCKAPSTRSSRPGQGRPLGQLLAWLKDAKNFSDAEQHVHGSTVHLDYESRRAARISFLALPGALHFARHERARAPGESDEPRVVS
;
A
#
# COMPACT_ATOMS: atom_id res chain seq x y z
N MET A 1 11.76 9.84 -4.92
CA MET A 1 11.00 9.96 -6.19
C MET A 1 9.64 10.60 -5.94
N CYS A 2 9.29 11.71 -6.60
CA CYS A 2 7.93 12.29 -6.49
C CYS A 2 6.96 11.42 -7.30
N ILE A 3 5.90 10.91 -6.67
CA ILE A 3 4.80 10.20 -7.37
C ILE A 3 4.03 11.16 -8.32
N CYS A 4 4.33 12.45 -8.23
CA CYS A 4 3.52 13.58 -8.66
C CYS A 4 3.58 13.88 -10.16
N SER A 5 4.55 13.35 -10.90
CA SER A 5 4.71 13.61 -12.34
C SER A 5 5.66 12.63 -13.02
N GLY A 6 5.37 12.31 -14.29
CA GLY A 6 6.27 11.54 -15.16
C GLY A 6 6.35 10.06 -14.78
N ILE A 7 7.56 9.53 -14.73
CA ILE A 7 7.87 8.10 -14.54
C ILE A 7 7.30 7.56 -13.22
N GLY A 8 7.38 8.33 -12.13
CA GLY A 8 6.86 7.88 -10.83
C GLY A 8 5.35 7.58 -10.83
N GLN A 9 4.57 8.30 -11.66
CA GLN A 9 3.15 8.02 -11.83
C GLN A 9 2.91 6.76 -12.67
N LEU A 10 3.70 6.55 -13.73
CA LEU A 10 3.63 5.35 -14.56
C LEU A 10 4.00 4.10 -13.75
N ALA A 11 5.07 4.17 -12.97
CA ALA A 11 5.48 3.09 -12.07
C ALA A 11 4.44 2.80 -10.99
N HIS A 12 3.84 3.83 -10.40
CA HIS A 12 2.74 3.64 -9.46
C HIS A 12 1.56 2.90 -10.10
N MET A 13 1.19 3.28 -11.32
CA MET A 13 0.11 2.60 -12.04
C MET A 13 0.44 1.15 -12.42
N CYS A 14 1.65 0.90 -12.93
CA CYS A 14 2.11 -0.44 -13.25
C CYS A 14 2.10 -1.33 -12.00
N HIS A 15 2.58 -0.80 -10.86
CA HIS A 15 2.49 -1.46 -9.58
C HIS A 15 1.04 -1.72 -9.14
N SER A 16 0.13 -0.75 -9.28
CA SER A 16 -1.29 -0.95 -8.96
C SER A 16 -1.91 -2.06 -9.81
N ASN A 17 -1.63 -2.11 -11.11
CA ASN A 17 -2.07 -3.19 -11.98
C ASN A 17 -1.52 -4.57 -11.52
N LEU A 18 -0.23 -4.64 -11.17
CA LEU A 18 0.38 -5.85 -10.61
C LEU A 18 -0.32 -6.30 -9.33
N VAL A 19 -0.55 -5.37 -8.40
CA VAL A 19 -1.24 -5.64 -7.13
C VAL A 19 -2.67 -6.10 -7.38
N ASP A 20 -3.43 -5.43 -8.24
CA ASP A 20 -4.83 -5.80 -8.51
C ASP A 20 -4.94 -7.17 -9.17
N ALA A 21 -3.96 -7.54 -10.01
CA ALA A 21 -3.89 -8.86 -10.62
C ALA A 21 -3.60 -9.97 -9.59
N VAL A 22 -2.68 -9.72 -8.66
CA VAL A 22 -2.17 -10.73 -7.72
C VAL A 22 -3.00 -10.81 -6.44
N ARG A 23 -3.63 -9.70 -6.02
CA ARG A 23 -4.40 -9.59 -4.77
C ARG A 23 -5.44 -10.70 -4.58
N PRO A 24 -6.25 -11.11 -5.57
CA PRO A 24 -7.23 -12.20 -5.40
C PRO A 24 -6.59 -13.51 -4.92
N PHE A 25 -5.36 -13.78 -5.34
CA PHE A 25 -4.60 -14.99 -5.02
C PHE A 25 -3.87 -14.89 -3.68
N LEU A 26 -3.71 -13.68 -3.12
CA LEU A 26 -3.05 -13.44 -1.84
C LEU A 26 -4.02 -13.13 -0.68
N ARG A 27 -5.33 -13.30 -0.88
CA ARG A 27 -6.33 -13.06 0.17
C ARG A 27 -6.39 -14.21 1.18
N LEU A 28 -6.86 -13.89 2.39
CA LEU A 28 -7.33 -14.92 3.32
C LEU A 28 -8.61 -15.53 2.75
N ILE A 29 -8.60 -16.83 2.54
CA ILE A 29 -9.78 -17.57 2.14
C ILE A 29 -10.62 -17.72 3.41
N ARG A 30 -11.72 -16.96 3.47
CA ARG A 30 -12.77 -17.18 4.45
C ARG A 30 -13.55 -18.40 3.99
N ASP A 31 -13.43 -19.50 4.72
CA ASP A 31 -14.31 -20.65 4.54
C ASP A 31 -15.73 -20.14 4.79
N LYS A 32 -16.51 -19.91 3.72
CA LYS A 32 -17.94 -19.61 3.83
C LYS A 32 -18.55 -20.85 4.46
N ALA A 33 -18.80 -20.80 5.77
CA ALA A 33 -19.46 -21.87 6.48
C ALA A 33 -20.82 -22.13 5.83
N VAL A 34 -20.91 -23.20 5.03
CA VAL A 34 -22.13 -23.57 4.33
C VAL A 34 -23.11 -24.10 5.36
N GLY A 35 -24.02 -23.24 5.82
CA GLY A 35 -25.33 -23.65 6.34
C GLY A 35 -25.45 -23.91 7.85
N THR A 36 -24.39 -23.80 8.64
CA THR A 36 -24.51 -23.90 10.11
C THR A 36 -24.53 -22.51 10.73
N ALA A 37 -25.66 -22.15 11.35
CA ALA A 37 -25.78 -20.92 12.11
C ALA A 37 -24.65 -20.87 13.16
N PRO A 38 -23.87 -19.77 13.22
CA PRO A 38 -22.78 -19.66 14.17
C PRO A 38 -23.33 -19.74 15.59
N GLU A 39 -22.83 -20.66 16.40
CA GLU A 39 -23.11 -20.69 17.83
C GLU A 39 -22.67 -19.35 18.44
N ALA A 40 -23.59 -18.70 19.15
CA ALA A 40 -23.37 -17.40 19.77
C ALA A 40 -22.21 -17.50 20.79
N GLY A 41 -21.03 -17.01 20.40
CA GLY A 41 -19.84 -16.98 21.27
C GLY A 41 -18.57 -17.59 20.66
N ALA A 42 -18.64 -18.25 19.50
CA ALA A 42 -17.44 -18.74 18.82
C ALA A 42 -16.61 -17.55 18.27
N ARG A 43 -15.32 -17.49 18.62
CA ARG A 43 -14.38 -16.54 18.01
C ARG A 43 -14.36 -16.78 16.50
N PRO A 44 -14.31 -15.73 15.66
CA PRO A 44 -14.22 -15.90 14.22
C PRO A 44 -13.00 -16.78 13.89
N ALA A 45 -13.22 -17.86 13.14
CA ALA A 45 -12.15 -18.74 12.73
C ALA A 45 -11.11 -17.92 11.95
N LYS A 46 -9.84 -18.01 12.33
CA LYS A 46 -8.73 -17.37 11.60
C LYS A 46 -8.80 -17.88 10.15
N GLY A 47 -8.96 -16.97 9.19
CA GLY A 47 -9.07 -17.33 7.77
C GLY A 47 -7.84 -18.10 7.30
N LYS A 48 -8.01 -19.08 6.42
CA LYS A 48 -6.89 -19.84 5.87
C LYS A 48 -6.15 -18.97 4.85
N LYS A 49 -4.83 -18.85 4.99
CA LYS A 49 -3.98 -18.19 3.98
C LYS A 49 -3.98 -19.04 2.71
N SER A 50 -4.07 -18.42 1.54
CA SER A 50 -3.88 -19.12 0.27
C SER A 50 -2.43 -19.64 0.15
N LYS A 51 -2.23 -20.68 -0.66
CA LYS A 51 -0.88 -21.23 -0.90
C LYS A 51 0.06 -20.17 -1.50
N ALA A 52 -0.39 -19.39 -2.47
CA ALA A 52 0.39 -18.29 -3.06
C ALA A 52 0.78 -17.23 -2.00
N ARG A 53 -0.08 -16.93 -1.03
CA ARG A 53 0.25 -16.04 0.08
C ARG A 53 1.33 -16.61 0.98
N LEU A 54 1.24 -17.89 1.34
CA LEU A 54 2.24 -18.55 2.17
C LEU A 54 3.62 -18.53 1.48
N MET A 55 3.67 -18.88 0.19
CA MET A 55 4.91 -18.83 -0.60
C MET A 55 5.50 -17.41 -0.67
N MET A 56 4.65 -16.39 -0.82
CA MET A 56 5.08 -14.98 -0.79
C MET A 56 5.61 -14.56 0.60
N GLU A 57 4.97 -15.01 1.68
CA GLU A 57 5.43 -14.75 3.07
C GLU A 57 6.77 -15.45 3.36
N GLN A 58 7.01 -16.61 2.75
CA GLN A 58 8.23 -17.40 2.87
C GLN A 58 9.33 -16.97 1.89
N SER A 59 9.10 -15.93 1.08
CA SER A 59 10.04 -15.45 0.04
C SER A 59 10.44 -16.53 -0.97
N GLU A 60 9.50 -17.41 -1.33
CA GLU A 60 9.72 -18.50 -2.30
C GLU A 60 9.34 -18.11 -3.74
N LEU A 61 8.94 -16.87 -3.98
CA LEU A 61 8.45 -16.41 -5.27
C LEU A 61 9.42 -15.46 -5.94
N ILE A 62 9.65 -15.71 -7.23
CA ILE A 62 10.38 -14.83 -8.14
C ILE A 62 9.40 -14.28 -9.17
N LEU A 63 9.51 -12.99 -9.43
CA LEU A 63 8.75 -12.29 -10.45
C LEU A 63 9.63 -12.03 -11.67
N GLU A 64 9.24 -12.56 -12.81
CA GLU A 64 9.77 -12.17 -14.10
C GLU A 64 8.80 -11.19 -14.77
N LEU A 65 9.30 -10.01 -15.12
CA LEU A 65 8.62 -9.11 -16.03
C LEU A 65 9.13 -9.36 -17.44
N ARG A 66 8.26 -9.97 -18.26
CA ARG A 66 8.57 -10.31 -19.64
C ARG A 66 7.96 -9.28 -20.59
N PRO A 67 8.75 -8.63 -21.46
CA PRO A 67 8.19 -7.75 -22.47
C PRO A 67 7.39 -8.57 -23.48
N LYS A 68 6.16 -8.16 -23.77
CA LYS A 68 5.38 -8.76 -24.86
C LYS A 68 6.00 -8.27 -26.16
N ARG A 69 6.66 -9.16 -26.89
CA ARG A 69 7.12 -8.86 -28.26
C ARG A 69 5.91 -8.33 -29.03
N GLN A 70 6.04 -7.15 -29.63
CA GLN A 70 5.07 -6.76 -30.64
C GLN A 70 5.12 -7.88 -31.65
N ALA A 71 4.04 -8.65 -31.76
CA ALA A 71 3.90 -9.62 -32.83
C ALA A 71 4.22 -8.84 -34.10
N SER A 72 5.40 -9.11 -34.67
CA SER A 72 5.86 -8.46 -35.89
C SER A 72 4.74 -8.71 -36.85
N GLN A 73 3.98 -7.65 -37.17
CA GLN A 73 2.66 -7.75 -37.79
C GLN A 73 2.72 -8.87 -38.81
N ALA A 74 2.16 -10.03 -38.44
CA ALA A 74 2.22 -11.18 -39.32
C ALA A 74 1.65 -10.66 -40.63
N PRO A 75 2.39 -10.78 -41.75
CA PRO A 75 2.00 -10.18 -43.01
C PRO A 75 0.56 -10.60 -43.19
N SER A 76 -0.35 -9.61 -43.18
CA SER A 76 -1.78 -9.85 -43.22
C SER A 76 -2.06 -10.44 -44.60
N SER A 77 -1.85 -11.75 -44.75
CA SER A 77 -2.39 -12.52 -45.86
C SER A 77 -3.88 -12.28 -45.74
N GLY A 78 -4.43 -11.49 -46.68
CA GLY A 78 -5.75 -10.89 -46.61
C GLY A 78 -6.92 -11.86 -46.64
N GLU A 79 -6.75 -13.10 -46.18
CA GLU A 79 -7.85 -14.01 -45.87
C GLU A 79 -8.48 -13.57 -44.56
N VAL A 80 -9.55 -12.78 -44.69
CA VAL A 80 -10.43 -12.41 -43.61
C VAL A 80 -11.15 -13.68 -43.14
N LEU A 81 -10.53 -14.43 -42.23
CA LEU A 81 -11.23 -15.46 -41.46
C LEU A 81 -12.27 -14.76 -40.59
N THR A 82 -13.53 -14.75 -41.03
CA THR A 82 -14.67 -14.28 -40.24
C THR A 82 -15.35 -15.45 -39.55
N GLY A 83 -15.68 -15.30 -38.27
CA GLY A 83 -16.54 -16.25 -37.53
C GLY A 83 -15.79 -17.12 -36.53
N TRP A 84 -16.42 -18.24 -36.14
CA TRP A 84 -15.93 -19.15 -35.11
C TRP A 84 -14.51 -19.69 -35.36
N ALA A 85 -14.15 -19.92 -36.62
CA ALA A 85 -12.80 -20.36 -37.00
C ALA A 85 -11.69 -19.37 -36.60
N ALA A 86 -11.98 -18.06 -36.56
CA ALA A 86 -11.02 -17.06 -36.09
C ALA A 86 -10.88 -17.07 -34.57
N LEU A 87 -11.97 -17.38 -33.85
CA LEU A 87 -11.98 -17.54 -32.40
C LEU A 87 -11.26 -18.83 -31.99
N GLU A 88 -11.50 -19.92 -32.70
CA GLU A 88 -10.86 -21.21 -32.46
C GLU A 88 -9.36 -21.15 -32.76
N ALA A 89 -8.95 -20.53 -33.88
CA ALA A 89 -7.55 -20.24 -34.17
C ALA A 89 -6.92 -19.28 -33.13
N GLN A 90 -7.69 -18.37 -32.53
CA GLN A 90 -7.19 -17.49 -31.47
C GLN A 90 -7.02 -18.22 -30.13
N PHE A 91 -7.93 -19.15 -29.78
CA PHE A 91 -7.80 -20.01 -28.61
C PHE A 91 -6.69 -21.04 -28.78
N GLU A 92 -6.58 -21.64 -29.95
CA GLU A 92 -5.51 -22.58 -30.30
C GLU A 92 -4.16 -21.87 -30.36
N ALA A 93 -4.08 -20.64 -30.89
CA ALA A 93 -2.89 -19.79 -30.80
C ALA A 93 -2.58 -19.38 -29.36
N MET A 94 -3.56 -19.14 -28.49
CA MET A 94 -3.31 -18.88 -27.06
C MET A 94 -2.81 -20.14 -26.33
N ALA A 95 -3.31 -21.32 -26.70
CA ALA A 95 -2.90 -22.60 -26.12
C ALA A 95 -1.54 -23.09 -26.64
N THR A 96 -1.21 -22.83 -27.91
CA THR A 96 0.08 -23.22 -28.52
C THR A 96 1.18 -22.18 -28.29
N ALA A 97 0.87 -20.87 -28.28
CA ALA A 97 1.81 -19.84 -27.84
C ALA A 97 2.20 -20.01 -26.35
N SER A 98 1.38 -20.73 -25.58
CA SER A 98 1.67 -21.13 -24.20
C SER A 98 2.78 -22.19 -24.08
N SER A 99 3.46 -22.62 -25.14
CA SER A 99 4.62 -23.50 -24.99
C SER A 99 5.85 -23.03 -25.76
N THR A 100 5.67 -22.42 -26.94
CA THR A 100 6.82 -22.04 -27.80
C THR A 100 7.38 -20.63 -27.55
N GLU A 101 6.68 -19.75 -26.82
CA GLU A 101 7.17 -18.39 -26.49
C GLU A 101 7.79 -18.28 -25.09
N TRP A 102 8.21 -19.41 -24.49
CA TRP A 102 8.72 -19.40 -23.11
C TRP A 102 10.19 -19.01 -22.98
N GLY A 103 10.94 -18.99 -24.09
CA GLY A 103 12.35 -18.62 -24.09
C GLY A 103 12.56 -17.26 -23.44
N SER A 104 13.40 -17.24 -22.41
CA SER A 104 13.76 -16.03 -21.69
C SER A 104 14.41 -15.05 -22.67
N THR A 105 13.84 -13.85 -22.79
CA THR A 105 14.48 -12.81 -23.60
C THR A 105 15.52 -12.11 -22.76
N SER A 106 16.64 -11.69 -23.35
CA SER A 106 17.63 -10.82 -22.69
C SER A 106 17.06 -9.48 -22.20
N GLU A 107 15.80 -9.17 -22.55
CA GLU A 107 15.06 -7.99 -22.07
C GLU A 107 14.15 -8.27 -20.86
N SER A 108 14.04 -9.51 -20.39
CA SER A 108 13.24 -9.84 -19.20
C SER A 108 13.90 -9.26 -17.94
N LEU A 109 13.08 -8.76 -17.02
CA LEU A 109 13.53 -8.27 -15.71
C LEU A 109 13.16 -9.28 -14.64
N TRP A 110 14.12 -9.69 -13.81
CA TRP A 110 13.93 -10.70 -12.79
C TRP A 110 14.03 -10.09 -11.39
N PHE A 111 13.08 -10.44 -10.52
CA PHE A 111 12.99 -9.91 -9.16
C PHE A 111 12.75 -11.02 -8.15
N PHE A 112 13.63 -11.14 -7.15
CA PHE A 112 13.33 -11.87 -5.93
C PHE A 112 12.44 -11.02 -5.02
N VAL A 113 11.31 -11.58 -4.59
CA VAL A 113 10.34 -10.88 -3.73
C VAL A 113 10.61 -11.21 -2.26
N GLY A 114 11.50 -10.45 -1.62
CA GLY A 114 11.98 -10.74 -0.26
C GLY A 114 11.07 -10.31 0.89
N TYR A 115 10.08 -9.44 0.62
CA TYR A 115 9.10 -9.03 1.62
C TYR A 115 7.84 -8.48 0.94
N ALA A 116 6.68 -8.80 1.51
CA ALA A 116 5.38 -8.31 1.07
C ALA A 116 4.58 -7.76 2.25
N ASN A 117 4.22 -6.47 2.21
CA ASN A 117 3.27 -5.90 3.14
C ASN A 117 1.84 -6.11 2.62
N PHE A 118 1.12 -7.13 3.09
CA PHE A 118 -0.23 -7.46 2.59
C PHE A 118 -1.33 -6.45 2.96
N LYS A 119 -1.04 -5.46 3.82
CA LYS A 119 -1.99 -4.39 4.14
C LYS A 119 -2.00 -3.32 3.05
N VAL A 120 -0.82 -2.93 2.57
CA VAL A 120 -0.68 -1.91 1.50
C VAL A 120 -0.27 -2.48 0.14
N TYR A 121 0.02 -3.78 0.09
CA TYR A 121 0.57 -4.53 -1.05
C TYR A 121 1.86 -3.92 -1.61
N ASP A 122 2.74 -3.45 -0.71
CA ASP A 122 4.08 -3.02 -1.08
C ASP A 122 5.05 -4.19 -1.01
N PHE A 123 5.75 -4.45 -2.10
CA PHE A 123 6.80 -5.47 -2.18
C PHE A 123 8.19 -4.85 -2.11
N THR A 124 9.16 -5.62 -1.60
CA THR A 124 10.58 -5.36 -1.80
C THR A 124 11.10 -6.30 -2.89
N PHE A 125 11.89 -5.75 -3.81
CA PHE A 125 12.48 -6.47 -4.93
C PHE A 125 13.99 -6.41 -4.82
N LEU A 126 14.64 -7.56 -4.94
CA LEU A 126 16.05 -7.69 -5.27
C LEU A 126 16.14 -8.03 -6.76
N VAL A 127 16.90 -7.24 -7.52
CA VAL A 127 17.09 -7.45 -8.96
C VAL A 127 18.03 -8.64 -9.17
N LEU A 128 17.65 -9.54 -10.08
CA LEU A 128 18.42 -10.72 -10.45
C LEU A 128 18.83 -10.66 -11.92
N GLU A 129 19.92 -11.34 -12.25
CA GLU A 129 20.40 -11.51 -13.62
C GLU A 129 20.04 -12.92 -14.11
N PHE A 130 19.60 -13.02 -15.36
CA PHE A 130 19.40 -14.32 -16.00
C PHE A 130 20.76 -14.92 -16.35
N LEU A 131 21.01 -16.15 -15.91
CA LEU A 131 22.25 -16.87 -16.19
C LEU A 131 22.05 -17.88 -17.31
N ASP A 132 21.16 -18.85 -17.08
CA ASP A 132 20.91 -19.97 -18.01
C ASP A 132 19.51 -20.57 -17.81
N GLU A 133 19.08 -21.39 -18.76
CA GLU A 133 17.84 -22.16 -18.68
C GLU A 133 18.06 -23.64 -19.04
N GLU A 134 17.46 -24.53 -18.25
CA GLU A 134 17.49 -25.97 -18.51
C GLU A 134 16.13 -26.42 -19.05
N CYS A 135 16.16 -26.98 -20.26
CA CYS A 135 15.01 -27.61 -20.89
C CYS A 135 15.18 -29.13 -20.89
N ASP A 136 14.06 -29.86 -20.84
CA ASP A 136 14.07 -31.31 -21.04
C ASP A 136 14.30 -31.69 -22.51
N SER A 137 14.30 -32.99 -22.80
CA SER A 137 14.47 -33.54 -24.15
C SER A 137 13.40 -33.09 -25.14
N ASP A 138 12.23 -32.67 -24.65
CA ASP A 138 11.11 -32.19 -25.47
C ASP A 138 11.16 -30.66 -25.64
N GLY A 139 12.19 -30.00 -25.10
CA GLY A 139 12.36 -28.56 -25.15
C GLY A 139 11.47 -27.80 -24.18
N VAL A 140 10.85 -28.49 -23.21
CA VAL A 140 10.03 -27.85 -22.19
C VAL A 140 10.95 -27.31 -21.10
N LEU A 141 10.77 -26.03 -20.78
CA LEU A 141 11.55 -25.33 -19.77
C LEU A 141 11.30 -25.92 -18.38
N GLN A 142 12.32 -26.54 -17.79
CA GLN A 142 12.26 -27.20 -16.49
C GLN A 142 12.78 -26.30 -15.37
N LYS A 143 13.89 -25.60 -15.62
CA LYS A 143 14.54 -24.74 -14.63
C LYS A 143 15.12 -23.49 -15.25
N VAL A 144 15.22 -22.43 -14.45
CA VAL A 144 15.98 -21.23 -14.77
C VAL A 144 16.99 -20.98 -13.65
N PHE A 145 18.21 -20.60 -14.04
CA PHE A 145 19.28 -20.20 -13.13
C PHE A 145 19.40 -18.68 -13.14
N LEU A 146 19.31 -18.09 -11.95
CA LEU A 146 19.39 -16.64 -11.77
C LEU A 146 20.58 -16.31 -10.89
N HIS A 147 21.31 -15.27 -11.25
CA HIS A 147 22.47 -14.78 -10.52
C HIS A 147 22.10 -13.56 -9.66
N VAL A 148 22.62 -13.51 -8.44
CA VAL A 148 22.54 -12.36 -7.54
C VAL A 148 23.77 -11.48 -7.78
N PRO A 149 23.63 -10.23 -8.27
CA PRO A 149 24.78 -9.41 -8.62
C PRO A 149 25.66 -9.01 -7.41
N ASP A 150 26.95 -9.35 -7.45
CA ASP A 150 27.92 -9.09 -6.37
C ASP A 150 28.11 -7.60 -6.05
N GLU A 151 28.24 -6.76 -7.10
CA GLU A 151 28.71 -5.38 -6.95
C GLU A 151 27.60 -4.40 -6.53
N SER A 152 26.33 -4.83 -6.61
CA SER A 152 25.21 -3.99 -6.23
C SER A 152 23.98 -4.82 -5.87
N LEU A 153 23.92 -5.30 -4.62
CA LEU A 153 22.68 -5.77 -4.01
C LEU A 153 21.65 -4.64 -4.00
N HIS A 154 20.90 -4.52 -5.09
CA HIS A 154 19.93 -3.47 -5.28
C HIS A 154 18.56 -3.94 -4.79
N VAL A 155 18.36 -3.80 -3.48
CA VAL A 155 17.04 -4.00 -2.86
C VAL A 155 16.28 -2.68 -2.88
N SER A 156 15.14 -2.67 -3.55
CA SER A 156 14.28 -1.48 -3.58
C SER A 156 12.82 -1.85 -3.43
N ARG A 157 11.99 -0.85 -3.08
CA ARG A 157 10.54 -1.05 -3.07
C ARG A 157 10.07 -1.19 -4.50
N SER A 158 9.09 -2.07 -4.73
CA SER A 158 8.53 -2.36 -6.06
C SER A 158 8.26 -1.12 -6.92
N ARG A 159 7.67 -0.05 -6.38
CA ARG A 159 7.43 1.19 -7.15
C ARG A 159 8.72 1.87 -7.64
N MET A 160 9.80 1.80 -6.86
CA MET A 160 11.11 2.34 -7.23
C MET A 160 11.77 1.45 -8.26
N ALA A 161 11.87 0.14 -8.01
CA ALA A 161 12.38 -0.83 -8.98
C ALA A 161 11.71 -0.69 -10.35
N LEU A 162 10.38 -0.62 -10.36
CA LEU A 162 9.62 -0.47 -11.61
C LEU A 162 9.91 0.87 -12.30
N ALA A 163 10.04 1.96 -11.55
CA ALA A 163 10.35 3.26 -12.13
C ALA A 163 11.76 3.32 -12.74
N ASP A 164 12.71 2.62 -12.15
CA ASP A 164 14.12 2.66 -12.54
C ASP A 164 14.40 1.70 -13.71
N LEU A 165 13.69 0.56 -13.79
CA LEU A 165 14.04 -0.53 -14.71
C LEU A 165 13.02 -0.77 -15.83
N VAL A 166 11.74 -0.42 -15.64
CA VAL A 166 10.70 -0.74 -16.62
C VAL A 166 10.62 0.31 -17.72
N ASP A 167 10.78 -0.12 -18.98
CA ASP A 167 10.44 0.68 -20.14
C ASP A 167 8.92 0.73 -20.32
N PHE A 168 8.29 1.81 -19.86
CA PHE A 168 6.85 2.00 -19.94
C PHE A 168 6.31 2.19 -21.37
N GLN A 169 7.15 2.27 -22.41
CA GLN A 169 6.67 2.22 -23.80
C GLN A 169 6.30 0.81 -24.23
N LYS A 170 6.95 -0.21 -23.64
CA LYS A 170 6.70 -1.62 -23.94
C LYS A 170 5.50 -2.16 -23.18
N ARG A 171 4.95 -3.28 -23.66
CA ARG A 171 3.94 -4.07 -22.96
C ARG A 171 4.64 -5.07 -22.04
N TRP A 172 4.18 -5.23 -20.81
CA TRP A 172 4.80 -6.14 -19.83
C TRP A 172 3.81 -7.15 -19.27
N ARG A 173 4.27 -8.40 -19.22
CA ARG A 173 3.60 -9.51 -18.52
C ARG A 173 4.37 -9.86 -17.26
N ALA A 174 3.64 -10.15 -16.18
CA ALA A 174 4.19 -10.75 -14.97
C ALA A 174 4.06 -12.27 -15.07
N VAL A 175 5.19 -12.96 -15.01
CA VAL A 175 5.32 -14.41 -14.94
C VAL A 175 5.92 -14.74 -13.58
N TRP A 176 5.37 -15.75 -12.90
CA TRP A 176 5.78 -16.13 -11.56
C TRP A 176 6.54 -17.45 -11.59
N TRP A 177 7.60 -17.52 -10.79
CA TRP A 177 8.45 -18.68 -10.63
C TRP A 177 8.57 -19.01 -9.15
N GLN A 178 8.85 -20.27 -8.85
CA GLN A 178 9.07 -20.76 -7.50
C GLN A 178 10.55 -21.05 -7.30
N LEU A 179 11.12 -20.56 -6.20
CA LEU A 179 12.48 -20.95 -5.79
C LEU A 179 12.52 -22.45 -5.49
N ASP A 180 13.52 -23.18 -6.01
CA ASP A 180 13.65 -24.62 -5.76
C ASP A 180 14.13 -24.88 -4.33
N ASN A 181 13.20 -24.82 -3.37
CA ASN A 181 13.45 -25.08 -1.95
C ASN A 181 13.32 -26.58 -1.62
N ARG A 182 13.80 -27.46 -2.50
CA ARG A 182 13.94 -28.88 -2.14
C ARG A 182 14.88 -28.92 -0.94
N GLN A 183 14.38 -29.36 0.21
CA GLN A 183 15.16 -29.62 1.43
C GLN A 183 16.13 -30.81 1.26
N LYS A 184 16.70 -30.97 0.07
CA LYS A 184 17.72 -31.95 -0.23
C LYS A 184 19.05 -31.31 0.15
N MET A 185 19.86 -32.00 0.94
CA MET A 185 21.25 -31.60 1.10
C MET A 185 21.91 -31.62 -0.29
N LEU A 186 22.41 -30.46 -0.70
CA LEU A 186 23.23 -30.33 -1.91
C LEU A 186 24.65 -30.78 -1.57
N ASP A 187 25.28 -31.49 -2.50
CA ASP A 187 26.71 -31.76 -2.40
C ASP A 187 27.48 -30.45 -2.56
N LYS A 188 28.66 -30.36 -1.95
CA LYS A 188 29.48 -29.14 -1.97
C LYS A 188 29.79 -28.67 -3.38
N ASP A 189 29.94 -29.60 -4.31
CA ASP A 189 30.28 -29.32 -5.71
C ASP A 189 29.07 -28.80 -6.51
N ASP A 190 27.84 -29.06 -6.05
CA ASP A 190 26.60 -28.56 -6.66
C ASP A 190 26.19 -27.20 -6.09
N PHE A 191 26.79 -26.78 -4.96
CA PHE A 191 26.51 -25.49 -4.35
C PHE A 191 27.29 -24.38 -5.05
N VAL A 192 26.61 -23.66 -5.95
CA VAL A 192 27.14 -22.44 -6.56
C VAL A 192 26.62 -21.24 -5.76
N PRO A 193 27.50 -20.46 -5.09
CA PRO A 193 27.07 -19.28 -4.35
C PRO A 193 26.43 -18.27 -5.30
N ASP A 194 25.49 -17.49 -4.77
CA ASP A 194 24.82 -16.39 -5.48
C ASP A 194 24.03 -16.81 -6.73
N VAL A 195 23.83 -18.11 -6.93
CA VAL A 195 22.97 -18.67 -7.98
C VAL A 195 21.70 -19.25 -7.35
N LEU A 196 20.56 -18.84 -7.90
CA LEU A 196 19.23 -19.30 -7.51
C LEU A 196 18.69 -20.22 -8.60
N GLU A 197 18.29 -21.44 -8.21
CA GLU A 197 17.51 -22.33 -9.07
C GLU A 197 16.03 -22.06 -8.89
N VAL A 198 15.32 -21.83 -10.00
CA VAL A 198 13.88 -21.55 -9.97
C VAL A 198 13.13 -22.46 -10.93
N LEU A 199 11.94 -22.89 -10.50
CA LEU A 199 11.05 -23.79 -11.23
C LEU A 199 9.81 -23.02 -11.72
N PRO A 200 9.21 -23.42 -12.85
CA PRO A 200 7.92 -22.89 -13.28
C PRO A 200 6.87 -23.04 -12.16
N LEU A 201 6.21 -21.95 -11.80
CA LEU A 201 5.12 -21.99 -10.83
C LEU A 201 3.85 -22.55 -11.48
N ASN A 202 3.08 -23.36 -10.74
CA ASN A 202 1.77 -23.79 -11.20
C ASN A 202 0.86 -22.57 -11.47
N PRO A 203 0.35 -22.38 -12.71
CA PRO A 203 -0.47 -21.23 -13.08
C PRO A 203 -1.82 -21.13 -12.34
N GLU A 204 -2.29 -22.20 -11.70
CA GLU A 204 -3.47 -22.16 -10.82
C GLU A 204 -3.22 -21.34 -9.54
N LEU A 205 -1.97 -21.24 -9.09
CA LEU A 205 -1.60 -20.47 -7.91
C LEU A 205 -1.47 -18.99 -8.22
N LEU A 206 -0.75 -18.66 -9.29
CA LEU A 206 -0.60 -17.31 -9.82
C LEU A 206 -0.48 -17.39 -11.35
N PRO A 207 -1.54 -17.04 -12.10
CA PRO A 207 -1.48 -17.07 -13.56
C PRO A 207 -0.59 -15.95 -14.12
N VAL A 208 -0.30 -16.03 -15.42
CA VAL A 208 0.42 -14.98 -16.13
C VAL A 208 -0.50 -13.78 -16.34
N PHE A 209 -0.06 -12.59 -15.94
CA PHE A 209 -0.86 -11.37 -16.04
C PHE A 209 -0.23 -10.35 -16.97
N THR A 210 -1.04 -9.63 -17.74
CA THR A 210 -0.56 -8.38 -18.38
C THR A 210 -0.70 -7.24 -17.38
N ILE A 211 0.42 -6.77 -16.84
CA ILE A 211 0.44 -5.72 -15.82
C ILE A 211 0.62 -4.32 -16.42
N TRP A 212 1.07 -4.23 -17.66
CA TRP A 212 1.23 -2.96 -18.37
C TRP A 212 1.02 -3.10 -19.86
N GLN A 213 0.14 -2.28 -20.43
CA GLN A 213 -0.20 -2.32 -21.86
C GLN A 213 0.65 -1.38 -22.74
N GLY A 214 1.65 -0.73 -22.15
CA GLY A 214 2.37 0.36 -22.79
C GLY A 214 1.68 1.70 -22.52
N GLN A 215 2.48 2.78 -22.47
CA GLN A 215 2.00 4.08 -22.01
C GLN A 215 0.81 4.61 -22.82
N ALA A 216 0.90 4.54 -24.16
CA ALA A 216 -0.15 5.05 -25.05
C ALA A 216 -1.49 4.34 -24.85
N GLU A 217 -1.46 3.02 -24.67
CA GLU A 217 -2.67 2.21 -24.47
C GLU A 217 -3.25 2.41 -23.06
N GLU A 218 -2.40 2.52 -22.04
CA GLU A 218 -2.82 2.83 -20.67
C GLU A 218 -3.43 4.23 -20.54
N GLU A 219 -2.93 5.21 -21.30
CA GLU A 219 -3.55 6.53 -21.40
C GLU A 219 -4.91 6.47 -22.10
N LEU A 220 -5.04 5.67 -23.16
CA LEU A 220 -6.32 5.47 -23.85
C LEU A 220 -7.34 4.76 -22.95
N ARG A 221 -6.90 3.71 -22.23
CA ARG A 221 -7.71 2.97 -21.25
C ARG A 221 -8.24 3.91 -20.18
N ARG A 222 -7.38 4.78 -19.63
CA ARG A 222 -7.76 5.83 -18.66
C ARG A 222 -8.76 6.82 -19.24
N LYS A 223 -8.57 7.28 -20.48
CA LYS A 223 -9.52 8.20 -21.14
C LYS A 223 -10.90 7.55 -21.33
N ARG A 224 -10.94 6.24 -21.59
CA ARG A 224 -12.19 5.46 -21.75
C ARG A 224 -12.87 5.16 -20.42
N SER A 225 -12.12 4.86 -19.37
CA SER A 225 -12.64 4.52 -18.05
C SER A 225 -12.92 5.74 -17.17
N ALA A 226 -12.39 6.90 -17.52
CA ALA A 226 -12.73 8.15 -16.86
C ALA A 226 -14.27 8.27 -16.88
N PRO A 227 -14.92 8.33 -15.70
CA PRO A 227 -16.37 8.40 -15.64
C PRO A 227 -16.76 9.57 -16.52
N ARG A 228 -17.54 9.28 -17.57
CA ARG A 228 -18.12 10.33 -18.40
C ARG A 228 -18.80 11.23 -17.39
N ARG A 229 -18.22 12.42 -17.16
CA ARG A 229 -18.82 13.44 -16.30
C ARG A 229 -20.21 13.54 -16.88
N SER A 230 -21.19 12.99 -16.16
CA SER A 230 -22.57 13.00 -16.56
C SER A 230 -22.82 14.47 -16.76
N GLY A 231 -22.83 14.87 -18.05
CA GLY A 231 -22.79 16.26 -18.45
C GLY A 231 -23.92 16.86 -17.68
N GLY A 232 -23.57 17.67 -16.67
CA GLY A 232 -24.52 18.13 -15.68
C GLY A 232 -25.65 18.69 -16.50
N GLY A 233 -26.77 17.96 -16.47
CA GLY A 233 -27.95 18.27 -17.23
C GLY A 233 -28.52 19.52 -16.60
N GLY A 234 -27.85 20.64 -16.85
CA GLY A 234 -28.45 21.95 -16.94
C GLY A 234 -29.36 21.91 -18.14
N GLY A 235 -30.44 21.13 -18.03
CA GLY A 235 -31.72 21.51 -18.58
C GLY A 235 -32.18 22.75 -17.82
N HIS A 236 -31.47 23.86 -18.01
CA HIS A 236 -32.09 25.15 -17.94
C HIS A 236 -32.86 25.27 -19.25
N ASP A 237 -34.06 24.71 -19.22
CA ASP A 237 -35.08 24.94 -20.22
C ASP A 237 -35.49 26.43 -20.09
N PRO A 238 -35.08 27.33 -21.00
CA PRO A 238 -35.44 28.73 -20.92
C PRO A 238 -36.82 28.87 -21.56
N GLY A 239 -37.88 28.40 -20.89
CA GLY A 239 -39.20 28.39 -21.53
C GLY A 239 -40.43 28.07 -20.68
N GLY A 240 -40.29 27.84 -19.38
CA GLY A 240 -41.46 27.64 -18.50
C GLY A 240 -42.09 28.99 -18.08
N PRO A 241 -43.34 29.30 -18.46
CA PRO A 241 -44.00 30.54 -18.05
C PRO A 241 -44.23 30.61 -16.53
N PRO A 242 -44.26 31.81 -15.94
CA PRO A 242 -44.47 31.98 -14.51
C PRO A 242 -45.95 31.75 -14.19
N GLY A 243 -46.29 30.60 -13.63
CA GLY A 243 -47.65 30.34 -13.19
C GLY A 243 -47.73 29.14 -12.27
N GLY A 244 -48.24 29.32 -11.06
CA GLY A 244 -48.74 28.21 -10.26
C GLY A 244 -48.34 28.24 -8.79
N SER A 245 -48.92 29.17 -8.05
CA SER A 245 -49.16 29.07 -6.62
C SER A 245 -49.99 27.83 -6.24
N GLY A 246 -49.65 27.18 -5.11
CA GLY A 246 -50.44 26.14 -4.44
C GLY A 246 -49.87 24.74 -4.72
N GLY A 247 -49.71 23.83 -3.77
CA GLY A 247 -50.21 23.69 -2.41
C GLY A 247 -50.11 22.19 -2.08
N CYS A 248 -50.19 21.86 -0.80
CA CYS A 248 -50.46 20.52 -0.26
C CYS A 248 -49.37 19.44 -0.38
N LYS A 249 -48.70 19.26 0.78
CA LYS A 249 -48.39 17.94 1.34
C LYS A 249 -49.63 17.03 1.28
N PRO A 250 -49.42 15.71 1.19
CA PRO A 250 -50.05 14.83 2.18
C PRO A 250 -49.04 13.91 2.84
N GLN A 251 -49.10 13.91 4.18
CA GLN A 251 -48.75 12.76 4.99
C GLN A 251 -49.67 11.60 4.59
N VAL A 252 -49.11 10.41 4.34
CA VAL A 252 -49.84 9.15 4.55
C VAL A 252 -48.96 8.24 5.38
N ALA A 253 -49.47 7.96 6.57
CA ALA A 253 -49.04 6.93 7.48
C ALA A 253 -49.64 5.57 7.08
N GLY A 254 -48.90 4.50 7.35
CA GLY A 254 -49.46 3.19 7.73
C GLY A 254 -49.86 2.22 6.60
N SER A 255 -49.12 1.11 6.51
CA SER A 255 -49.63 -0.24 6.18
C SER A 255 -48.46 -1.23 6.31
N SER A 256 -48.27 -1.90 7.44
CA SER A 256 -48.80 -3.23 7.80
C SER A 256 -48.57 -4.35 6.78
N ARG A 257 -47.64 -5.24 7.15
CA ARG A 257 -47.69 -6.71 7.04
C ARG A 257 -48.21 -7.33 5.72
N SER A 258 -47.30 -8.03 5.03
CA SER A 258 -47.54 -9.43 4.64
C SER A 258 -46.22 -10.13 4.27
N ARG A 259 -46.08 -11.31 4.86
CA ARG A 259 -44.95 -12.24 4.83
C ARG A 259 -45.38 -13.41 3.93
N PRO A 260 -44.64 -13.81 2.89
CA PRO A 260 -44.94 -15.06 2.19
C PRO A 260 -44.25 -16.22 2.91
N GLU A 261 -45.09 -16.91 3.66
CA GLU A 261 -45.27 -18.37 3.68
C GLU A 261 -44.15 -19.29 3.14
N VAL A 262 -43.73 -20.15 4.07
CA VAL A 262 -42.83 -21.29 3.94
C VAL A 262 -43.57 -22.45 3.29
N LEU A 263 -43.11 -22.94 2.14
CA LEU A 263 -43.51 -24.23 1.58
C LEU A 263 -42.49 -25.30 1.99
N GLN A 264 -42.90 -26.11 2.97
CA GLN A 264 -42.25 -27.37 3.32
C GLN A 264 -42.46 -28.39 2.20
N VAL A 265 -41.38 -28.96 1.67
CA VAL A 265 -41.42 -30.26 0.98
C VAL A 265 -40.48 -31.23 1.69
N ARG A 266 -41.00 -32.44 1.81
CA ARG A 266 -40.63 -33.53 2.71
C ARG A 266 -39.27 -34.17 2.40
N LYS A 267 -38.67 -34.65 3.49
CA LYS A 267 -37.63 -35.67 3.61
C LYS A 267 -37.84 -36.88 2.68
N SER A 268 -36.75 -37.45 2.15
CA SER A 268 -36.49 -38.89 2.27
C SER A 268 -35.00 -39.23 2.13
N ARG A 269 -34.56 -40.11 3.02
CA ARG A 269 -33.21 -40.68 3.20
C ARG A 269 -32.88 -41.71 2.11
N LYS A 270 -31.61 -41.77 1.68
CA LYS A 270 -30.72 -42.96 1.71
C LYS A 270 -29.44 -42.66 0.92
N GLY A 271 -28.27 -42.75 1.56
CA GLY A 271 -27.07 -43.26 0.88
C GLY A 271 -26.95 -44.77 1.13
N PRO A 272 -25.76 -45.38 0.99
CA PRO A 272 -24.70 -45.20 0.00
C PRO A 272 -24.39 -46.55 -0.71
N ALA A 273 -23.58 -46.57 -1.79
CA ALA A 273 -22.58 -47.62 -2.07
C ALA A 273 -21.99 -47.54 -3.49
N GLU A 274 -20.73 -47.96 -3.54
CA GLU A 274 -19.76 -48.13 -4.63
C GLU A 274 -20.23 -49.02 -5.80
N TYR A 275 -19.72 -48.80 -7.03
CA TYR A 275 -18.78 -49.70 -7.74
C TYR A 275 -18.54 -49.26 -9.21
N ALA A 276 -17.25 -49.29 -9.59
CA ALA A 276 -16.60 -49.60 -10.87
C ALA A 276 -17.25 -49.37 -12.26
N ALA A 277 -16.46 -48.68 -13.11
CA ALA A 277 -16.02 -49.01 -14.48
C ALA A 277 -17.00 -49.60 -15.52
N ALA A 278 -17.17 -48.91 -16.66
CA ALA A 278 -16.71 -49.33 -18.00
C ALA A 278 -17.46 -48.63 -19.16
N VAL A 279 -16.68 -48.02 -20.07
CA VAL A 279 -16.70 -48.15 -21.54
C VAL A 279 -17.99 -47.84 -22.36
N ALA A 280 -17.81 -46.83 -23.23
CA ALA A 280 -18.25 -46.71 -24.62
C ALA A 280 -19.64 -46.15 -25.01
N ALA A 281 -19.55 -45.50 -26.18
CA ALA A 281 -20.56 -45.14 -27.17
C ALA A 281 -21.35 -43.86 -26.90
N GLY A 282 -21.17 -42.91 -27.82
CA GLY A 282 -21.72 -41.58 -27.77
C GLY A 282 -23.18 -41.50 -28.18
N GLN A 283 -23.72 -40.30 -28.04
CA GLN A 283 -24.86 -39.83 -28.80
C GLN A 283 -24.84 -38.31 -28.80
N GLU A 284 -24.86 -37.74 -30.00
CA GLU A 284 -25.16 -36.35 -30.27
C GLU A 284 -26.60 -36.09 -29.84
N ASP A 285 -26.84 -35.07 -29.04
CA ASP A 285 -28.11 -34.35 -29.05
C ASP A 285 -27.83 -32.87 -28.78
N ALA A 286 -28.21 -32.09 -29.78
CA ALA A 286 -28.25 -30.65 -29.76
C ALA A 286 -29.35 -30.19 -28.80
N ASP A 287 -29.00 -29.32 -27.85
CA ASP A 287 -29.97 -28.40 -27.29
C ASP A 287 -29.28 -27.09 -26.91
N GLY A 288 -29.74 -26.03 -27.57
CA GLY A 288 -29.30 -24.66 -27.32
C GLY A 288 -29.70 -24.24 -25.91
N ASN A 289 -28.72 -23.75 -25.15
CA ASN A 289 -28.97 -23.11 -23.88
C ASN A 289 -28.13 -21.83 -23.82
N ASP A 290 -28.80 -20.71 -24.06
CA ASP A 290 -28.26 -19.38 -23.79
C ASP A 290 -27.86 -19.30 -22.30
N PRO A 291 -26.63 -18.89 -21.96
CA PRO A 291 -26.29 -18.70 -20.56
C PRO A 291 -27.03 -17.48 -20.00
N PRO A 292 -27.61 -17.59 -18.78
CA PRO A 292 -28.29 -16.46 -18.16
C PRO A 292 -27.29 -15.37 -17.80
N LEU A 293 -27.69 -14.15 -18.13
CA LEU A 293 -27.04 -12.89 -17.81
C LEU A 293 -27.03 -12.72 -16.27
N LEU A 294 -25.88 -12.98 -15.64
CA LEU A 294 -25.68 -12.79 -14.21
C LEU A 294 -25.40 -11.31 -13.93
N ASP A 295 -26.46 -10.56 -13.63
CA ASP A 295 -26.40 -9.32 -12.87
C ASP A 295 -26.03 -9.65 -11.41
N ALA A 296 -24.75 -9.51 -11.09
CA ALA A 296 -24.26 -9.51 -9.70
C ALA A 296 -23.72 -8.11 -9.36
N VAL A 297 -24.64 -7.22 -8.98
CA VAL A 297 -24.32 -6.07 -8.14
C VAL A 297 -24.15 -6.56 -6.71
N ASP A 298 -22.93 -6.97 -6.35
CA ASP A 298 -22.55 -7.18 -4.96
C ASP A 298 -22.01 -5.86 -4.41
N ALA A 299 -22.88 -5.16 -3.68
CA ALA A 299 -22.54 -3.96 -2.94
C ALA A 299 -21.62 -4.34 -1.78
N GLY A 300 -20.32 -4.21 -2.00
CA GLY A 300 -19.29 -4.37 -0.97
C GLY A 300 -19.54 -3.41 0.19
N ALA A 301 -20.03 -3.96 1.30
CA ALA A 301 -19.91 -3.34 2.60
C ALA A 301 -18.44 -3.46 3.02
N ASP A 302 -17.72 -2.34 2.99
CA ASP A 302 -16.41 -2.19 3.58
C ASP A 302 -16.53 -2.30 5.11
N ASP A 303 -16.57 -3.53 5.62
CA ASP A 303 -16.29 -3.80 7.04
C ASP A 303 -14.77 -3.66 7.24
N GLU A 304 -14.37 -2.53 7.80
CA GLU A 304 -13.02 -2.28 8.28
C GLU A 304 -12.70 -3.28 9.41
N ASP A 305 -12.16 -4.44 9.03
CA ASP A 305 -11.57 -5.41 9.95
C ASP A 305 -10.35 -4.79 10.63
N ASN A 306 -10.62 -4.13 11.76
CA ASN A 306 -9.65 -3.68 12.74
C ASN A 306 -9.10 -4.91 13.50
N GLU A 307 -8.33 -5.73 12.80
CA GLU A 307 -7.50 -6.76 13.43
C GLU A 307 -6.48 -6.04 14.33
N SER A 308 -6.71 -6.13 15.64
CA SER A 308 -5.87 -5.53 16.66
C SER A 308 -4.45 -6.09 16.58
N GLU A 309 -3.50 -5.17 16.44
CA GLU A 309 -2.03 -5.37 16.39
C GLU A 309 -1.48 -6.19 17.58
N ALA A 310 -2.28 -6.41 18.62
CA ALA A 310 -1.91 -7.09 19.87
C ALA A 310 -1.73 -8.63 19.78
N ASP A 311 -2.14 -9.29 18.70
CA ASP A 311 -2.05 -10.77 18.59
C ASP A 311 -0.71 -11.26 17.99
N TRP A 312 0.16 -10.36 17.53
CA TRP A 312 1.48 -10.70 16.96
C TRP A 312 2.63 -10.63 17.97
N GLU A 313 2.52 -9.85 19.05
CA GLU A 313 3.55 -9.77 20.11
C GLU A 313 3.66 -11.05 20.94
N ILE A 314 2.55 -11.79 21.12
CA ILE A 314 2.54 -13.03 21.94
C ILE A 314 3.32 -14.17 21.26
N LEU A 315 3.55 -14.12 19.94
CA LEU A 315 4.31 -15.15 19.22
C LEU A 315 5.82 -14.85 19.12
N ALA A 316 6.23 -13.60 19.32
CA ALA A 316 7.65 -13.25 19.37
C ALA A 316 8.29 -13.68 20.70
N ASP A 317 7.59 -13.49 21.82
CA ASP A 317 8.07 -13.88 23.16
C ASP A 317 8.20 -15.42 23.33
N ALA A 318 7.40 -16.20 22.58
CA ALA A 318 7.47 -17.66 22.64
C ALA A 318 8.67 -18.25 21.87
N ALA A 319 9.27 -17.50 20.94
CA ALA A 319 10.42 -17.94 20.15
C ALA A 319 11.75 -17.70 20.89
N GLU A 320 11.86 -16.64 21.69
CA GLU A 320 13.06 -16.41 22.53
C GLU A 320 13.17 -17.41 23.69
N ALA A 321 12.04 -17.90 24.23
CA ALA A 321 12.04 -18.87 25.33
C ALA A 321 12.59 -20.28 24.95
N PHE A 322 12.72 -20.60 23.66
CA PHE A 322 13.30 -21.88 23.20
C PHE A 322 14.79 -21.81 22.85
N ALA A 323 15.37 -20.60 22.76
CA ALA A 323 16.78 -20.42 22.41
C ALA A 323 17.75 -20.51 23.62
N GLU A 324 17.24 -20.46 24.86
CA GLU A 324 18.07 -20.44 26.09
C GLU A 324 18.25 -21.81 26.78
N CYS A 325 17.98 -22.95 26.11
CA CYS A 325 18.10 -24.29 26.74
C CYS A 325 19.04 -25.26 26.01
N ALA A 326 20.03 -24.77 25.25
CA ALA A 326 20.89 -25.64 24.43
C ALA A 326 22.40 -25.54 24.70
N ASP A 327 22.84 -25.00 25.85
CA ASP A 327 24.25 -24.99 26.24
C ASP A 327 24.43 -25.66 27.61
N ASP A 328 24.33 -27.00 27.65
CA ASP A 328 24.81 -27.77 28.79
C ASP A 328 25.44 -29.11 28.35
N GLU A 329 26.69 -29.26 28.76
CA GLU A 329 27.54 -30.45 28.90
C GLU A 329 28.17 -31.11 27.65
N GLY A 330 29.48 -30.88 27.51
CA GLY A 330 30.36 -31.54 26.54
C GLY A 330 31.85 -31.35 26.84
N GLU A 331 32.28 -31.92 27.96
CA GLU A 331 33.65 -32.23 28.42
C GLU A 331 34.76 -32.41 27.37
N ALA A 332 35.93 -31.77 27.56
CA ALA A 332 37.28 -32.39 27.63
C ALA A 332 38.44 -31.43 27.29
N GLY A 333 39.50 -31.44 28.13
CA GLY A 333 40.88 -31.48 27.62
C GLY A 333 41.76 -30.23 27.68
N GLU A 334 42.61 -30.21 28.71
CA GLU A 334 44.08 -30.11 28.56
C GLU A 334 44.77 -28.75 28.27
N ALA A 335 45.39 -28.23 29.34
CA ALA A 335 46.71 -27.60 29.46
C ALA A 335 47.22 -26.61 28.39
N ALA A 336 47.36 -25.34 28.77
CA ALA A 336 48.63 -24.58 28.70
C ALA A 336 48.47 -23.17 29.32
N GLN A 337 49.38 -22.82 30.25
CA GLN A 337 49.64 -21.44 30.71
C GLN A 337 50.17 -20.57 29.55
N PRO A 338 50.06 -19.23 29.61
CA PRO A 338 51.23 -18.42 30.00
C PRO A 338 50.83 -17.08 30.72
N PRO A 339 51.70 -16.07 30.92
CA PRO A 339 52.10 -15.62 32.25
C PRO A 339 51.62 -14.19 32.63
N GLU A 340 51.77 -13.88 33.92
CA GLU A 340 51.72 -12.55 34.54
C GLU A 340 52.48 -11.48 33.73
N VAL A 341 51.84 -10.33 33.52
CA VAL A 341 52.52 -9.03 33.43
C VAL A 341 51.73 -8.00 34.22
N GLU A 342 52.38 -7.51 35.27
CA GLU A 342 51.98 -6.45 36.19
C GLU A 342 52.20 -5.02 35.61
N PRO A 343 51.81 -3.93 36.31
CA PRO A 343 51.08 -2.79 35.76
C PRO A 343 51.91 -1.52 35.46
N GLU A 344 51.24 -0.56 34.78
CA GLU A 344 51.32 0.93 34.87
C GLU A 344 52.71 1.63 34.99
N PRO A 345 52.92 2.76 34.28
CA PRO A 345 52.68 4.01 35.00
C PRO A 345 52.14 5.18 34.15
N SER A 346 51.13 5.84 34.71
CA SER A 346 51.03 7.29 34.96
C SER A 346 51.86 8.24 34.09
N SER A 347 51.17 9.15 33.39
CA SER A 347 51.69 10.49 33.12
C SER A 347 50.55 11.51 33.18
N SER A 348 50.55 12.28 34.26
CA SER A 348 49.85 13.55 34.41
C SER A 348 50.52 14.65 33.57
N VAL A 349 49.76 15.63 33.11
CA VAL A 349 49.97 17.09 33.35
C VAL A 349 49.06 17.90 32.41
N GLY A 350 48.30 18.86 32.98
CA GLY A 350 48.18 20.19 32.37
C GLY A 350 46.82 20.64 31.81
N GLY A 351 45.84 20.87 32.67
CA GLY A 351 45.17 22.18 32.90
C GLY A 351 44.51 23.01 31.77
N PRO A 352 43.63 23.96 32.14
CA PRO A 352 42.43 24.33 31.38
C PRO A 352 42.49 25.73 30.74
N GLY A 353 41.68 25.98 29.70
CA GLY A 353 41.67 27.29 29.03
C GLY A 353 40.46 27.57 28.12
N SER A 354 39.35 27.96 28.73
CA SER A 354 38.44 29.04 28.30
C SER A 354 38.40 29.44 26.81
N ALA A 355 37.39 28.99 26.07
CA ALA A 355 36.94 29.63 24.82
C ALA A 355 35.41 29.53 24.66
N LEU A 356 34.67 30.10 25.62
CA LEU A 356 33.22 30.31 25.57
C LEU A 356 32.92 31.77 25.89
N ARG A 357 33.19 32.66 24.92
CA ARG A 357 32.74 34.06 24.83
C ARG A 357 33.22 34.59 23.49
N ASP A 358 32.36 34.62 22.48
CA ASP A 358 32.35 35.60 21.38
C ASP A 358 31.34 35.24 20.28
N LEU A 359 30.05 35.17 20.63
CA LEU A 359 28.94 35.11 19.67
C LEU A 359 27.75 35.94 20.17
N ARG A 360 27.99 37.22 20.49
CA ARG A 360 26.90 38.15 20.86
C ARG A 360 27.05 39.59 20.36
N THR A 361 27.90 39.85 19.36
CA THR A 361 28.15 41.22 18.86
C THR A 361 28.15 41.32 17.33
N ALA A 362 27.21 40.64 16.66
CA ALA A 362 27.11 40.66 15.19
C ALA A 362 25.69 40.84 14.63
N VAL A 363 24.70 41.26 15.43
CA VAL A 363 23.29 41.38 14.98
C VAL A 363 22.71 42.80 15.11
N GLU A 364 23.49 43.81 15.51
CA GLU A 364 23.03 45.21 15.64
C GLU A 364 23.56 46.17 14.57
N ALA A 365 24.06 45.67 13.43
CA ALA A 365 24.66 46.49 12.37
C ALA A 365 23.89 46.54 11.03
N LEU A 366 22.64 46.08 10.95
CA LEU A 366 21.87 46.08 9.69
C LEU A 366 20.50 46.79 9.75
N ALA A 367 20.29 47.64 10.77
CA ALA A 367 19.09 48.46 10.88
C ALA A 367 19.47 49.95 10.97
N SER A 368 19.91 50.55 9.86
CA SER A 368 19.87 52.00 9.60
C SER A 368 20.39 52.32 8.21
N ALA A 369 19.49 52.52 7.24
CA ALA A 369 19.66 53.43 6.10
C ALA A 369 18.34 53.47 5.30
N GLU A 370 17.38 54.26 5.77
CA GLU A 370 16.44 54.93 4.89
C GLU A 370 17.16 56.14 4.30
N ASP A 371 17.00 56.37 2.99
CA ASP A 371 16.85 57.69 2.34
C ASP A 371 17.27 57.55 0.87
N LEU A 372 16.33 57.78 -0.06
CA LEU A 372 16.51 58.54 -1.30
C LEU A 372 15.20 58.50 -2.11
N GLY A 373 14.71 59.71 -2.38
CA GLY A 373 13.38 60.02 -2.90
C GLY A 373 13.14 59.81 -4.42
N PRO A 374 12.07 60.41 -4.96
CA PRO A 374 11.36 59.91 -6.13
C PRO A 374 11.78 60.58 -7.45
N ALA A 375 11.76 59.82 -8.53
CA ALA A 375 11.75 60.34 -9.90
C ALA A 375 10.86 59.46 -10.81
N GLU A 376 9.91 60.10 -11.46
CA GLU A 376 8.98 59.60 -12.48
C GLU A 376 9.32 60.32 -13.82
N PRO A 377 8.71 59.96 -14.97
CA PRO A 377 8.87 58.73 -15.76
C PRO A 377 9.49 59.00 -17.15
N ALA A 378 10.01 57.96 -17.79
CA ALA A 378 10.22 57.94 -19.24
C ALA A 378 9.64 56.65 -19.82
N ALA A 379 8.58 56.82 -20.63
CA ALA A 379 8.01 55.80 -21.49
C ALA A 379 9.06 55.23 -22.44
N VAL A 380 8.96 53.94 -22.77
CA VAL A 380 9.22 53.36 -24.10
C VAL A 380 8.99 51.83 -24.09
N HIS A 381 8.16 51.39 -25.04
CA HIS A 381 7.98 50.06 -25.63
C HIS A 381 7.50 48.85 -24.81
N LEU A 382 6.19 48.64 -24.92
CA LEU A 382 5.48 47.36 -24.78
C LEU A 382 5.86 46.38 -25.92
N PRO A 383 6.21 45.11 -25.63
CA PRO A 383 6.04 44.02 -26.58
C PRO A 383 4.59 43.53 -26.57
N SER A 384 4.07 43.31 -27.79
CA SER A 384 2.71 42.93 -28.12
C SER A 384 2.20 41.70 -27.37
N ALA A 385 0.91 41.76 -27.00
CA ALA A 385 0.15 40.68 -26.40
C ALA A 385 0.11 39.42 -27.30
N PRO A 386 0.32 38.22 -26.74
CA PRO A 386 -0.01 36.98 -27.44
C PRO A 386 -1.54 36.80 -27.46
N GLU A 387 -2.06 36.51 -28.65
CA GLU A 387 -3.48 36.27 -28.92
C GLU A 387 -4.05 35.12 -28.06
N PRO A 388 -5.32 35.20 -27.62
CA PRO A 388 -5.98 34.12 -26.91
C PRO A 388 -6.28 32.98 -27.90
N ARG A 389 -5.52 31.89 -27.79
CA ARG A 389 -5.93 30.61 -28.39
C ARG A 389 -7.03 30.01 -27.52
N ASP A 390 -8.27 30.10 -27.99
CA ASP A 390 -9.40 29.31 -27.54
C ASP A 390 -9.17 27.82 -27.87
N GLY A 391 -8.38 27.17 -27.03
CA GLY A 391 -8.30 25.71 -26.95
C GLY A 391 -9.14 25.24 -25.76
N PRO A 392 -10.02 24.23 -25.89
CA PRO A 392 -10.78 23.71 -24.76
C PRO A 392 -9.79 23.15 -23.73
N ALA A 393 -9.66 23.87 -22.61
CA ALA A 393 -8.82 23.49 -21.49
C ALA A 393 -9.28 22.14 -20.95
N ASP A 394 -8.45 21.13 -21.19
CA ASP A 394 -8.66 19.75 -20.80
C ASP A 394 -8.61 19.64 -19.27
N ALA A 395 -9.76 19.83 -18.62
CA ALA A 395 -9.95 19.78 -17.18
C ALA A 395 -9.98 18.34 -16.66
N SER A 396 -8.94 17.57 -16.97
CA SER A 396 -8.67 16.26 -16.37
C SER A 396 -8.27 16.45 -14.91
N SER A 397 -9.00 15.76 -14.03
CA SER A 397 -8.87 15.84 -12.59
C SER A 397 -7.47 15.39 -12.13
N ARG A 398 -6.58 16.38 -11.93
CA ARG A 398 -5.51 16.28 -10.93
C ARG A 398 -6.18 15.86 -9.62
N VAL A 399 -6.00 14.62 -9.20
CA VAL A 399 -6.05 14.29 -7.78
C VAL A 399 -4.90 15.09 -7.18
N LYS A 400 -5.16 16.35 -6.80
CA LYS A 400 -4.23 17.15 -6.03
C LYS A 400 -4.01 16.34 -4.76
N THR A 401 -2.86 15.68 -4.65
CA THR A 401 -2.35 15.14 -3.40
C THR A 401 -2.47 16.28 -2.42
N VAL A 402 -3.43 16.19 -1.50
CA VAL A 402 -3.74 17.33 -0.66
C VAL A 402 -2.51 17.53 0.22
N LYS A 403 -1.81 18.64 -0.03
CA LYS A 403 -0.54 18.94 0.61
C LYS A 403 -0.76 18.92 2.12
N GLU A 404 -0.07 18.03 2.82
CA GLU A 404 -0.09 18.04 4.28
C GLU A 404 0.48 19.38 4.75
N GLU A 405 -0.23 20.02 5.67
CA GLU A 405 0.22 21.28 6.26
C GLU A 405 1.05 20.95 7.49
N SER A 406 2.30 21.41 7.54
CA SER A 406 3.21 21.17 8.67
C SER A 406 3.52 22.46 9.40
N PHE A 407 3.46 22.39 10.72
CA PHE A 407 3.78 23.49 11.62
C PHE A 407 4.89 23.07 12.60
N PRO A 408 6.05 23.75 12.62
CA PRO A 408 7.11 23.47 13.58
C PRO A 408 6.73 23.96 14.97
N VAL A 409 6.84 23.11 15.99
CA VAL A 409 6.54 23.42 17.39
C VAL A 409 7.85 23.64 18.14
N TRP A 410 8.65 24.61 17.69
CA TRP A 410 10.01 24.89 18.19
C TRP A 410 10.82 23.59 18.45
N ARG A 411 11.75 23.60 19.40
CA ARG A 411 12.65 22.49 19.77
C ARG A 411 11.95 21.20 20.26
N LEU A 412 10.62 21.13 20.20
CA LEU A 412 9.84 19.96 20.59
C LEU A 412 9.53 19.04 19.40
N GLY A 413 9.48 19.60 18.18
CA GLY A 413 9.21 18.83 16.97
C GLY A 413 8.27 19.54 16.00
N SER A 414 7.35 18.80 15.38
CA SER A 414 6.39 19.36 14.42
C SER A 414 5.02 18.71 14.53
N ILE A 415 3.97 19.46 14.17
CA ILE A 415 2.61 18.93 14.00
C ILE A 415 2.26 19.02 12.51
N ARG A 416 1.72 17.94 11.96
CA ARG A 416 1.22 17.87 10.58
C ARG A 416 -0.29 17.67 10.59
N TYR A 417 -1.00 18.40 9.74
CA TYR A 417 -2.43 18.23 9.50
C TYR A 417 -2.64 17.56 8.14
N ASN A 418 -3.35 16.44 8.14
CA ASN A 418 -3.80 15.79 6.93
C ASN A 418 -5.28 16.14 6.67
N PRO A 419 -5.58 17.02 5.69
CA PRO A 419 -6.95 17.46 5.40
C PRO A 419 -7.86 16.36 4.88
N ARG A 420 -7.32 15.27 4.30
CA ARG A 420 -8.13 14.15 3.79
C ARG A 420 -8.66 13.30 4.94
N SER A 421 -7.82 12.94 5.89
CA SER A 421 -8.23 12.16 7.07
C SER A 421 -8.76 13.02 8.22
N GLN A 422 -8.57 14.34 8.14
CA GLN A 422 -8.82 15.29 9.22
C GLN A 422 -8.09 14.89 10.51
N THR A 423 -6.81 14.51 10.38
CA THR A 423 -5.99 13.99 11.49
C THR A 423 -4.77 14.87 11.68
N TYR A 424 -4.47 15.20 12.94
CA TYR A 424 -3.19 15.76 13.32
C TYR A 424 -2.22 14.65 13.71
N THR A 425 -0.97 14.79 13.28
CA THR A 425 0.14 13.92 13.67
C THR A 425 1.26 14.79 14.25
N ALA A 426 1.60 14.59 15.52
CA ALA A 426 2.77 15.17 16.16
C ALA A 426 3.98 14.26 15.95
N PHE A 427 5.13 14.85 15.63
CA PHE A 427 6.42 14.19 15.50
C PHE A 427 7.37 14.80 16.53
N CYS A 428 7.95 13.96 17.39
CA CYS A 428 8.90 14.37 18.42
C CYS A 428 10.29 14.58 17.81
N SER A 429 10.98 15.67 18.16
CA SER A 429 12.38 15.88 17.73
C SER A 429 13.42 15.23 18.63
N GLN A 430 13.05 14.74 19.81
CA GLN A 430 13.99 14.16 20.78
C GLN A 430 14.29 12.68 20.51
N HIS A 431 13.30 11.92 20.03
CA HIS A 431 13.43 10.45 19.87
C HIS A 431 13.33 9.98 18.41
N GLY A 432 13.56 10.87 17.43
CA GLY A 432 13.64 10.54 16.00
C GLY A 432 12.29 10.30 15.29
N GLU A 433 12.36 9.81 14.05
CA GLU A 433 11.21 9.73 13.13
C GLU A 433 10.12 8.72 13.55
N GLY A 434 10.47 7.74 14.38
CA GLY A 434 9.54 6.73 14.90
C GLY A 434 8.63 7.27 16.00
N CYS A 435 9.04 8.32 16.71
CA CYS A 435 8.31 8.87 17.84
C CYS A 435 7.24 9.86 17.37
N LYS A 436 6.03 9.35 17.15
CA LYS A 436 4.90 10.13 16.64
C LYS A 436 3.59 9.76 17.32
N ARG A 437 2.66 10.72 17.36
CA ARG A 437 1.33 10.54 17.93
C ARG A 437 0.26 11.19 17.07
N ASN A 438 -0.83 10.49 16.82
CA ASN A 438 -1.92 10.99 15.98
C ASN A 438 -3.23 11.18 16.76
N ARG A 439 -4.05 12.14 16.33
CA ARG A 439 -5.41 12.37 16.83
C ARG A 439 -6.31 12.91 15.72
N THR A 440 -7.50 12.33 15.58
CA THR A 440 -8.50 12.81 14.62
C THR A 440 -9.22 14.05 15.12
N CYS A 441 -9.52 14.97 14.20
CA CYS A 441 -10.37 16.14 14.40
C CYS A 441 -11.86 15.83 14.17
N LYS A 442 -12.18 14.64 13.64
CA LYS A 442 -13.59 14.26 13.42
C LYS A 442 -14.32 14.22 14.75
N ALA A 443 -15.50 14.83 14.80
CA ALA A 443 -16.39 14.63 15.93
C ALA A 443 -16.81 13.15 15.97
N PRO A 444 -16.92 12.54 17.16
CA PRO A 444 -17.48 11.21 17.30
C PRO A 444 -18.85 11.15 16.62
N SER A 445 -19.04 10.23 15.67
CA SER A 445 -20.26 10.14 14.84
C SER A 445 -21.49 9.70 15.66
N THR A 446 -21.27 9.02 16.78
CA THR A 446 -22.32 8.55 17.67
C THR A 446 -22.19 9.20 19.05
N ARG A 447 -23.31 9.71 19.57
CA ARG A 447 -23.41 10.27 20.95
C ARG A 447 -22.98 9.29 22.04
N SER A 448 -22.95 7.98 21.75
CA SER A 448 -22.51 6.92 22.65
C SER A 448 -20.98 6.68 22.62
N SER A 449 -20.26 7.23 21.64
CA SER A 449 -18.80 7.09 21.59
C SER A 449 -18.14 8.18 22.45
N ARG A 450 -17.67 7.75 23.63
CA ARG A 450 -16.74 8.42 24.56
C ARG A 450 -16.95 9.94 24.70
N PRO A 451 -17.86 10.39 25.59
CA PRO A 451 -17.92 11.80 25.99
C PRO A 451 -16.56 12.21 26.56
N GLY A 452 -15.78 12.99 25.82
CA GLY A 452 -14.44 13.40 26.27
C GLY A 452 -13.38 13.53 25.18
N GLN A 453 -13.66 13.14 23.93
CA GLN A 453 -12.74 13.40 22.82
C GLN A 453 -12.75 14.90 22.47
N GLY A 454 -12.07 15.69 23.29
CA GLY A 454 -11.91 17.13 23.11
C GLY A 454 -11.08 17.48 21.88
N ARG A 455 -10.68 18.74 21.79
CA ARG A 455 -9.91 19.27 20.68
C ARG A 455 -8.45 18.73 20.71
N PRO A 456 -7.94 18.11 19.61
CA PRO A 456 -6.71 17.32 19.63
C PRO A 456 -5.39 18.07 19.89
N LEU A 457 -5.30 19.36 19.59
CA LEU A 457 -4.03 20.10 19.61
C LEU A 457 -3.42 20.18 21.00
N GLY A 458 -4.17 20.55 22.05
CA GLY A 458 -3.58 20.69 23.38
C GLY A 458 -3.05 19.38 23.95
N GLN A 459 -3.69 18.25 23.63
CA GLN A 459 -3.17 16.93 23.98
C GLN A 459 -1.86 16.61 23.24
N LEU A 460 -1.81 16.80 21.92
CA LEU A 460 -0.61 16.53 21.12
C LEU A 460 0.56 17.45 21.53
N LEU A 461 0.28 18.71 21.85
CA LEU A 461 1.28 19.67 22.29
C LEU A 461 1.80 19.37 23.70
N ALA A 462 0.93 18.93 24.60
CA ALA A 462 1.36 18.48 25.93
C ALA A 462 2.21 17.22 25.83
N TRP A 463 1.83 16.27 24.97
CA TRP A 463 2.63 15.08 24.66
C TRP A 463 4.03 15.46 24.14
N LEU A 464 4.15 16.42 23.21
CA LEU A 464 5.45 16.91 22.74
C LEU A 464 6.29 17.58 23.84
N LYS A 465 5.66 18.31 24.76
CA LYS A 465 6.35 18.92 25.92
C LYS A 465 6.85 17.90 26.93
N ASP A 466 6.16 16.76 27.02
CA ASP A 466 6.42 15.67 27.95
C ASP A 466 7.57 14.76 27.49
N ALA A 467 8.04 14.90 26.24
CA ALA A 467 9.11 14.10 25.64
C ALA A 467 10.37 14.00 26.51
N LYS A 468 10.75 15.10 27.16
CA LYS A 468 11.94 15.18 28.02
C LYS A 468 11.92 14.24 29.24
N ASN A 469 10.76 13.69 29.58
CA ASN A 469 10.57 12.81 30.73
C ASN A 469 10.76 11.32 30.37
N PHE A 470 11.06 11.00 29.11
CA PHE A 470 11.22 9.63 28.62
C PHE A 470 12.58 9.46 27.95
N SER A 471 13.24 8.33 28.22
CA SER A 471 14.57 8.02 27.66
C SER A 471 14.52 7.63 26.19
N ASP A 472 13.43 7.00 25.75
CA ASP A 472 13.28 6.44 24.42
C ASP A 472 11.91 6.75 23.79
N ALA A 473 11.82 6.46 22.48
CA ALA A 473 10.62 6.73 21.68
C ALA A 473 9.41 5.91 22.15
N GLU A 474 9.63 4.66 22.56
CA GLU A 474 8.60 3.70 22.90
C GLU A 474 7.91 4.09 24.22
N GLN A 475 8.71 4.36 25.25
CA GLN A 475 8.24 4.87 26.53
C GLN A 475 7.52 6.21 26.36
N HIS A 476 7.99 7.10 25.48
CA HIS A 476 7.29 8.38 25.22
C HIS A 476 5.93 8.18 24.53
N VAL A 477 5.85 7.29 23.55
CA VAL A 477 4.62 6.97 22.82
C VAL A 477 3.59 6.33 23.75
N HIS A 478 4.00 5.31 24.52
CA HIS A 478 3.10 4.50 25.34
C HIS A 478 2.85 5.09 26.74
N GLY A 479 3.90 5.58 27.42
CA GLY A 479 3.84 6.04 28.81
C GLY A 479 3.19 7.41 29.04
N SER A 480 3.31 8.34 28.09
CA SER A 480 2.81 9.73 28.28
C SER A 480 1.28 9.82 28.38
N THR A 481 0.55 8.83 27.84
CA THR A 481 -0.92 8.84 27.79
C THR A 481 -1.59 8.85 29.16
N VAL A 482 -0.91 8.31 30.17
CA VAL A 482 -1.43 8.12 31.52
C VAL A 482 -1.34 9.41 32.36
N HIS A 483 -0.49 10.37 31.98
CA HIS A 483 -0.09 11.47 32.87
C HIS A 483 -0.35 12.90 32.37
N LEU A 484 -0.94 13.08 31.18
CA LEU A 484 -1.28 14.42 30.74
C LEU A 484 -2.49 14.93 31.53
N ASP A 485 -2.25 15.87 32.46
CA ASP A 485 -3.31 16.53 33.20
C ASP A 485 -3.96 17.69 32.40
N TYR A 486 -5.09 18.18 32.88
CA TYR A 486 -5.83 19.26 32.23
C TYR A 486 -5.01 20.56 32.12
N GLU A 487 -4.28 20.92 33.17
CA GLU A 487 -3.49 22.15 33.20
C GLU A 487 -2.31 22.10 32.22
N SER A 488 -1.63 20.96 32.08
CA SER A 488 -0.55 20.80 31.10
C SER A 488 -1.05 20.93 29.66
N ARG A 489 -2.20 20.33 29.34
CA ARG A 489 -2.84 20.49 28.01
C ARG A 489 -3.22 21.93 27.73
N ARG A 490 -3.86 22.59 28.70
CA ARG A 490 -4.26 23.98 28.59
C ARG A 490 -3.05 24.91 28.41
N ALA A 491 -2.01 24.73 29.23
CA ALA A 491 -0.78 25.50 29.15
C ALA A 491 -0.03 25.26 27.82
N ALA A 492 0.01 24.01 27.34
CA ALA A 492 0.58 23.67 26.05
C ALA A 492 -0.16 24.34 24.88
N ARG A 493 -1.50 24.33 24.89
CA ARG A 493 -2.32 25.05 23.91
C ARG A 493 -2.06 26.56 23.95
N ILE A 494 -2.07 27.18 25.13
CA ILE A 494 -1.80 28.63 25.26
C ILE A 494 -0.42 28.98 24.70
N SER A 495 0.60 28.19 25.05
CA SER A 495 1.97 28.39 24.53
C SER A 495 2.02 28.27 23.00
N PHE A 496 1.29 27.30 22.44
CA PHE A 496 1.22 27.11 21.01
C PHE A 496 0.49 28.25 20.31
N LEU A 497 -0.64 28.70 20.82
CA LEU A 497 -1.39 29.80 20.19
C LEU A 497 -0.64 31.14 20.23
N ALA A 498 0.37 31.27 21.09
CA ALA A 498 1.28 32.41 21.12
C ALA A 498 2.35 32.38 19.99
N LEU A 499 2.51 31.25 19.28
CA LEU A 499 3.43 31.15 18.15
C LEU A 499 2.93 31.94 16.92
N PRO A 500 3.84 32.61 16.18
CA PRO A 500 3.50 33.21 14.88
C PRO A 500 2.90 32.17 13.92
N GLY A 501 1.72 32.46 13.37
CA GLY A 501 1.02 31.57 12.44
C GLY A 501 0.24 30.41 13.09
N ALA A 502 0.39 30.14 14.39
CA ALA A 502 -0.30 29.02 15.04
C ALA A 502 -1.82 29.21 15.08
N LEU A 503 -2.31 30.44 15.20
CA LEU A 503 -3.74 30.75 15.10
C LEU A 503 -4.33 30.37 13.73
N HIS A 504 -3.56 30.51 12.65
CA HIS A 504 -3.99 30.09 11.32
C HIS A 504 -4.05 28.56 11.25
N PHE A 505 -2.98 27.89 11.69
CA PHE A 505 -2.91 26.43 11.70
C PHE A 505 -3.99 25.79 12.58
N ALA A 506 -4.30 26.39 13.73
CA ALA A 506 -5.34 25.90 14.64
C ALA A 506 -6.76 25.92 14.04
N ARG A 507 -6.99 26.62 12.92
CA ARG A 507 -8.28 26.63 12.22
C ARG A 507 -8.64 25.29 11.58
N HIS A 508 -7.66 24.41 11.36
CA HIS A 508 -7.92 23.05 10.88
C HIS A 508 -8.50 22.12 11.95
N GLU A 509 -8.41 22.52 13.22
CA GLU A 509 -9.07 21.79 14.30
C GLU A 509 -10.58 22.01 14.26
N ARG A 510 -11.37 21.03 14.73
CA ARG A 510 -12.82 21.19 14.76
C ARG A 510 -13.26 22.38 15.60
N ALA A 511 -14.35 23.01 15.17
CA ALA A 511 -15.00 24.05 15.94
C ALA A 511 -15.43 23.52 17.32
N ARG A 512 -15.36 24.42 18.31
CA ARG A 512 -15.81 24.17 19.68
C ARG A 512 -17.32 24.03 19.70
N ALA A 513 -17.85 22.95 20.29
CA ALA A 513 -19.28 22.81 20.48
C ALA A 513 -19.80 23.76 21.59
N PRO A 514 -21.06 24.21 21.55
CA PRO A 514 -21.64 25.00 22.62
C PRO A 514 -21.53 24.29 23.98
N GLY A 515 -20.89 24.94 24.96
CA GLY A 515 -20.67 24.38 26.30
C GLY A 515 -19.48 23.43 26.42
N GLU A 516 -18.80 23.09 25.33
CA GLU A 516 -17.53 22.35 25.38
C GLU A 516 -16.42 23.26 25.92
N SER A 517 -15.48 22.74 26.72
CA SER A 517 -14.26 23.48 27.09
C SER A 517 -13.20 23.36 25.99
N ASP A 518 -12.21 24.28 25.97
CA ASP A 518 -11.12 24.19 24.98
C ASP A 518 -10.26 22.93 25.16
N GLU A 519 -10.23 22.37 26.36
CA GLU A 519 -9.61 21.11 26.71
C GLU A 519 -10.58 20.25 27.54
N PRO A 520 -10.67 18.93 27.30
CA PRO A 520 -11.54 18.06 28.10
C PRO A 520 -10.94 17.90 29.50
N ARG A 521 -11.75 17.82 30.56
CA ARG A 521 -11.25 17.59 31.93
C ARG A 521 -10.68 16.19 32.11
N VAL A 522 -11.31 15.20 31.50
CA VAL A 522 -10.93 13.79 31.54
C VAL A 522 -10.55 13.35 30.13
N VAL A 523 -9.38 12.74 29.98
CA VAL A 523 -8.94 12.12 28.73
C VAL A 523 -9.26 10.65 28.84
N SER A 524 -10.01 10.12 27.87
CA SER A 524 -10.39 8.70 27.80
C SER A 524 -9.57 7.95 26.78
#